data_AF-A0A2M7YWK3-F1
#
_entry.id   AF-A0A2M7YWK3-F1
#
_cell.length_a   1.000
_cell.length_b   1.000
_cell.length_c   1.000
_cell.angle_alpha   90.00
_cell.angle_beta   90.00
_cell.angle_gamma   90.00
#
_symmetry.space_group_name_H-M   'P 1'
#
loop_
_entity.id
_entity.type
_entity.pdbx_description
1 polymer ?
#
loop_
_entity_poly.entity_id
_entity_poly.type
_entity_poly.pdbx_seq_one_letter_code
_entity_poly.pdbx_strand_id
1 'polypeptide(L)'
;MAYSSLQDLIDRFGEQELIELTDRDRLGQIDQAVIARAQADADAEIDGYLGGRVPVPLATVPGAVVRIACNLTRYYLWADRASDEVRRRYEDGVKFLAAVGKGQIDLGL
;
A
#
# COMPACT_ATOMS: atom_id res chain seq x y z
N MET A 1 12.06 -1.54 1.10
CA MET A 1 11.59 -2.95 1.21
C MET A 1 10.09 -2.90 1.11
N ALA A 2 9.45 -3.82 0.38
CA ALA A 2 8.01 -3.80 0.22
C ALA A 2 7.27 -4.25 1.48
N TYR A 3 6.35 -3.42 1.96
CA TYR A 3 5.48 -3.75 3.10
C TYR A 3 4.28 -4.63 2.73
N SER A 4 4.07 -4.86 1.45
CA SER A 4 3.06 -5.77 0.90
C SER A 4 3.70 -6.66 -0.17
N SER A 5 3.17 -7.87 -0.37
CA SER A 5 3.53 -8.74 -1.49
C SER A 5 2.46 -8.68 -2.59
N LEU A 6 2.82 -9.16 -3.79
CA LEU A 6 1.83 -9.35 -4.87
C LEU A 6 0.70 -10.28 -4.44
N GLN A 7 1.00 -11.35 -3.69
CA GLN A 7 -0.02 -12.26 -3.19
C GLN A 7 -0.99 -11.57 -2.23
N ASP A 8 -0.50 -10.68 -1.35
CA ASP A 8 -1.39 -9.90 -0.46
C ASP A 8 -2.36 -9.02 -1.26
N LEU A 9 -1.92 -8.46 -2.38
CA LEU A 9 -2.78 -7.66 -3.27
C LEU A 9 -3.81 -8.55 -3.98
N ILE A 10 -3.39 -9.71 -4.50
CA ILE A 10 -4.27 -10.69 -5.15
C ILE A 10 -5.33 -11.19 -4.17
N ASP A 11 -4.92 -11.60 -2.97
CA ASP A 11 -5.83 -12.14 -1.95
C ASP A 11 -6.86 -11.10 -1.48
N ARG A 12 -6.52 -9.81 -1.54
CA ARG A 12 -7.39 -8.71 -1.07
C ARG A 12 -8.28 -8.11 -2.14
N PHE A 13 -7.79 -7.97 -3.37
CA PHE A 13 -8.46 -7.23 -4.43
C PHE A 13 -8.83 -8.10 -5.64
N GLY A 14 -8.26 -9.30 -5.72
CA GLY A 14 -8.44 -10.21 -6.83
C GLY A 14 -7.47 -9.93 -7.99
N GLU A 15 -7.10 -10.99 -8.68
CA GLU A 15 -6.18 -10.93 -9.83
C GLU A 15 -6.75 -10.07 -10.97
N GLN A 16 -8.06 -10.20 -11.25
CA GLN A 16 -8.73 -9.49 -12.33
C GLN A 16 -8.65 -7.97 -12.20
N GLU A 17 -8.88 -7.42 -10.99
CA GLU A 17 -8.75 -5.98 -10.75
C GLU A 17 -7.30 -5.52 -10.99
N LEU A 18 -6.32 -6.30 -10.50
CA LEU A 18 -4.91 -5.95 -10.68
C LEU A 18 -4.49 -5.98 -12.14
N ILE A 19 -4.99 -6.93 -12.95
CA ILE A 19 -4.79 -6.93 -14.40
C ILE A 19 -5.36 -5.64 -15.00
N GLU A 20 -6.61 -5.30 -14.70
CA GLU A 20 -7.25 -4.10 -15.25
C GLU A 20 -6.50 -2.79 -14.93
N LEU A 21 -5.85 -2.74 -13.77
CA LEU A 21 -5.10 -1.57 -13.32
C LEU A 21 -3.65 -1.52 -13.84
N THR A 22 -3.07 -2.67 -14.19
CA THR A 22 -1.64 -2.77 -14.50
C THR A 22 -1.35 -3.07 -15.96
N ASP A 23 -2.28 -3.72 -16.68
CA ASP A 23 -2.09 -4.25 -18.01
C ASP A 23 -2.13 -3.16 -19.10
N ARG A 24 -1.03 -2.40 -19.20
CA ARG A 24 -0.85 -1.32 -20.18
C ARG A 24 -0.69 -1.87 -21.60
N ASP A 25 -0.08 -3.04 -21.73
CA ASP A 25 0.22 -3.68 -23.00
C ASP A 25 -0.89 -4.63 -23.52
N ARG A 26 -1.99 -4.77 -22.74
CA ARG A 26 -3.17 -5.59 -23.06
C ARG A 26 -2.84 -7.08 -23.24
N LEU A 27 -1.96 -7.59 -22.39
CA LEU A 27 -1.50 -8.98 -22.35
C LEU A 27 -2.42 -9.90 -21.53
N GLY A 28 -3.39 -9.34 -20.79
CA GLY A 28 -4.28 -10.08 -19.90
C GLY A 28 -3.58 -10.65 -18.68
N GLN A 29 -2.48 -10.03 -18.24
CA GLN A 29 -1.65 -10.47 -17.11
C GLN A 29 -1.29 -9.29 -16.23
N ILE A 30 -1.00 -9.55 -14.96
CA ILE A 30 -0.53 -8.51 -14.05
C ILE A 30 0.86 -8.04 -14.50
N ASP A 31 0.98 -6.74 -14.77
CA ASP A 31 2.29 -6.11 -14.96
C ASP A 31 2.96 -5.89 -13.59
N GLN A 32 3.86 -6.80 -13.24
CA GLN A 32 4.59 -6.75 -11.98
C GLN A 32 5.48 -5.51 -11.85
N ALA A 33 5.95 -4.91 -12.94
CA ALA A 33 6.76 -3.70 -12.88
C ALA A 33 5.90 -2.49 -12.47
N VAL A 34 4.65 -2.43 -12.95
CA VAL A 34 3.68 -1.41 -12.53
C VAL A 34 3.30 -1.58 -11.06
N ILE A 35 3.05 -2.83 -10.61
CA ILE A 35 2.83 -3.13 -9.18
C ILE A 35 4.02 -2.69 -8.34
N ALA A 36 5.23 -3.11 -8.71
CA ALA A 36 6.44 -2.80 -7.95
C ALA A 36 6.68 -1.29 -7.83
N ARG A 37 6.35 -0.51 -8.86
CA ARG A 37 6.41 0.95 -8.80
C ARG A 37 5.41 1.52 -7.79
N ALA A 38 4.15 1.10 -7.86
CA ALA A 38 3.12 1.55 -6.93
C ALA A 38 3.41 1.14 -5.48
N GLN A 39 3.99 -0.04 -5.27
CA GLN A 39 4.47 -0.49 -3.97
C GLN A 39 5.59 0.40 -3.45
N ALA A 40 6.57 0.74 -4.27
CA ALA A 40 7.67 1.62 -3.86
C ALA A 40 7.17 3.01 -3.44
N ASP A 41 6.19 3.57 -4.16
CA ASP A 41 5.58 4.86 -3.81
C ASP A 41 4.80 4.73 -2.46
N ALA A 42 4.07 3.64 -2.25
CA ALA A 42 3.39 3.34 -0.98
C ALA A 42 4.37 3.13 0.20
N ASP A 43 5.46 2.41 -0.01
CA ASP A 43 6.46 2.14 1.01
C ASP A 43 7.16 3.44 1.44
N ALA A 44 7.51 4.29 0.49
CA ALA A 44 8.13 5.59 0.77
C ALA A 44 7.20 6.49 1.60
N GLU A 45 5.90 6.47 1.32
CA GLU A 45 4.92 7.21 2.12
C GLU A 45 4.81 6.65 3.55
N ILE A 46 4.74 5.32 3.71
CA ILE A 46 4.73 4.66 5.02
C ILE A 46 5.99 5.02 5.82
N ASP A 47 7.15 4.91 5.19
CA ASP A 47 8.44 5.24 5.82
C ASP A 47 8.50 6.70 6.26
N GLY A 48 7.94 7.62 5.47
CA GLY A 48 7.85 9.04 5.82
C GLY A 48 7.06 9.29 7.10
N TYR A 49 5.98 8.54 7.35
CA TYR A 49 5.20 8.68 8.58
C TYR A 49 5.82 7.97 9.78
N LEU A 50 6.44 6.81 9.57
CA LEU A 50 6.94 5.96 10.64
C LEU A 50 8.38 6.30 11.07
N GLY A 51 9.21 6.80 10.15
CA GLY A 51 10.64 7.02 10.36
C GLY A 51 10.98 8.04 11.46
N GLY A 52 10.03 8.88 11.88
CA GLY A 52 10.19 9.76 13.03
C GLY A 52 10.15 9.05 14.39
N ARG A 53 9.65 7.80 14.44
CA ARG A 53 9.40 7.09 15.70
C ARG A 53 10.04 5.70 15.78
N VAL A 54 10.06 4.98 14.66
CA VAL A 54 10.60 3.61 14.59
C VAL A 54 11.63 3.52 13.47
N PRO A 55 12.65 2.64 13.60
CA PRO A 55 13.59 2.43 12.52
C PRO A 55 12.86 1.89 11.30
N VAL A 56 13.08 2.55 10.17
CA VAL A 56 12.56 2.17 8.86
C VAL A 56 13.71 1.77 7.93
N PRO A 57 13.51 0.79 7.02
CA PRO A 57 12.28 0.02 6.85
C PRO A 57 12.02 -0.94 8.03
N LEU A 58 10.75 -1.18 8.37
CA LEU A 58 10.37 -2.04 9.51
C LEU A 58 10.94 -3.45 9.34
N ALA A 59 11.59 -3.98 10.38
CA ALA A 59 12.14 -5.33 10.36
C ALA A 59 11.05 -6.42 10.47
N THR A 60 10.02 -6.14 11.28
CA THR A 60 8.80 -6.95 11.38
C THR A 60 7.63 -6.07 10.98
N VAL A 61 6.89 -6.47 9.96
CA VAL A 61 5.76 -5.68 9.43
C VAL A 61 4.48 -6.18 10.09
N PRO A 62 3.82 -5.40 10.97
CA PRO A 62 2.56 -5.80 11.56
C PRO A 62 1.49 -5.97 10.48
N GLY A 63 0.55 -6.90 10.66
CA GLY A 63 -0.53 -7.13 9.69
C GLY A 63 -1.39 -5.89 9.42
N ALA A 64 -1.46 -4.95 10.36
CA ALA A 64 -2.08 -3.64 10.16
C ALA A 64 -1.36 -2.80 9.10
N VAL A 65 -0.02 -2.78 9.13
CA VAL A 65 0.82 -2.07 8.15
C VAL A 65 0.73 -2.76 6.79
N VAL A 66 0.76 -4.10 6.73
CA VAL A 66 0.55 -4.84 5.47
C VAL A 66 -0.77 -4.46 4.81
N ARG A 67 -1.87 -4.43 5.58
CA ARG A 67 -3.19 -4.01 5.08
C ARG A 67 -3.17 -2.58 4.54
N ILE A 68 -2.51 -1.66 5.24
CA ILE A 68 -2.41 -0.25 4.83
C ILE A 68 -1.57 -0.14 3.56
N ALA A 69 -0.41 -0.81 3.49
CA ALA A 69 0.43 -0.86 2.31
C ALA A 69 -0.33 -1.37 1.08
N CYS A 70 -1.17 -2.39 1.23
CA CYS A 70 -2.02 -2.87 0.15
C CYS A 70 -3.01 -1.79 -0.35
N ASN A 71 -3.65 -1.07 0.58
CA ASN A 71 -4.60 -0.01 0.22
C ASN A 71 -3.91 1.19 -0.45
N LEU A 72 -2.74 1.60 0.04
CA LEU A 72 -1.93 2.66 -0.56
C LEU A 72 -1.48 2.25 -1.96
N THR A 73 -0.95 1.04 -2.11
CA THR A 73 -0.54 0.49 -3.42
C THR A 73 -1.71 0.50 -4.40
N ARG A 74 -2.88 0.02 -3.98
CA ARG A 74 -4.11 0.05 -4.80
C ARG A 74 -4.47 1.47 -5.22
N TYR A 75 -4.44 2.43 -4.30
CA TYR A 75 -4.71 3.83 -4.61
C TYR A 75 -3.75 4.39 -5.67
N TYR A 76 -2.45 4.11 -5.55
CA TYR A 76 -1.46 4.53 -6.54
C TYR A 76 -1.67 3.89 -7.91
N LEU A 77 -2.16 2.64 -7.98
CA LEU A 77 -2.51 1.99 -9.24
C LEU A 77 -3.70 2.64 -9.94
N TRP A 78 -4.70 3.09 -9.16
CA TRP A 78 -5.86 3.80 -9.70
C TRP A 78 -5.54 5.23 -10.17
N ALA A 79 -4.44 5.83 -9.68
CA ALA A 79 -4.03 7.20 -9.97
C ALA A 79 -5.22 8.19 -9.84
N ASP A 80 -5.54 8.95 -10.89
CA ASP A 80 -6.63 9.94 -10.88
C ASP A 80 -8.05 9.35 -11.01
N ARG A 81 -8.17 8.02 -11.16
CA ARG A 81 -9.45 7.33 -11.39
C ARG A 81 -9.96 6.56 -10.18
N ALA A 82 -9.31 6.72 -9.02
CA ALA A 82 -9.71 6.03 -7.80
C ALA A 82 -11.17 6.34 -7.44
N SER A 83 -11.95 5.30 -7.16
CA SER A 83 -13.30 5.46 -6.61
C SER A 83 -13.25 6.07 -5.21
N ASP A 84 -14.38 6.61 -4.75
CA ASP A 84 -14.50 7.18 -3.40
C ASP A 84 -14.17 6.16 -2.30
N GLU A 85 -14.52 4.88 -2.49
CA GLU A 85 -14.15 3.81 -1.56
C GLU A 85 -12.62 3.63 -1.49
N VAL A 86 -11.93 3.58 -2.64
CA VAL A 86 -10.47 3.43 -2.70
C VAL A 86 -9.78 4.62 -2.06
N ARG A 87 -10.23 5.84 -2.39
CA ARG A 87 -9.72 7.08 -1.79
C ARG A 87 -9.93 7.12 -0.28
N ARG A 88 -11.11 6.75 0.20
CA ARG A 88 -11.42 6.70 1.64
C ARG A 88 -10.52 5.71 2.37
N ARG A 89 -10.28 4.52 1.79
CA ARG A 89 -9.38 3.51 2.37
C ARG A 89 -7.93 4.00 2.43
N TYR A 90 -7.49 4.74 1.41
CA TYR A 90 -6.19 5.42 1.42
C TYR A 90 -6.11 6.46 2.54
N GLU A 91 -7.08 7.38 2.62
CA GLU A 91 -7.11 8.43 3.64
C GLU A 91 -7.17 7.87 5.07
N ASP A 92 -7.93 6.79 5.29
CA ASP A 92 -7.99 6.11 6.60
C ASP A 92 -6.66 5.44 6.95
N GLY A 93 -5.94 4.90 5.96
CA GLY A 93 -4.59 4.38 6.11
C GLY A 93 -3.59 5.48 6.49
N VAL A 94 -3.59 6.60 5.78
CA VAL A 94 -2.75 7.77 6.07
C VAL A 94 -3.02 8.32 7.47
N LYS A 95 -4.29 8.44 7.88
CA LYS A 95 -4.65 8.87 9.24
C LYS A 95 -4.07 7.94 10.31
N PHE A 96 -4.13 6.62 10.09
CA PHE A 96 -3.55 5.65 11.00
C PHE A 96 -2.03 5.80 11.09
N LEU A 97 -1.33 5.88 9.95
CA LEU A 97 0.13 6.05 9.90
C LEU A 97 0.56 7.35 10.59
N ALA A 98 -0.15 8.45 10.36
CA ALA A 98 0.09 9.72 11.03
C ALA A 98 -0.13 9.63 12.54
N ALA A 99 -1.14 8.90 13.01
CA ALA A 99 -1.37 8.68 14.44
C ALA A 99 -0.25 7.83 15.09
N VAL A 100 0.27 6.83 14.38
CA VAL A 100 1.45 6.05 14.81
C VAL A 100 2.68 6.93 14.89
N GLY A 101 2.98 7.70 13.83
CA GLY A 101 4.11 8.64 13.79
C GLY A 101 4.04 9.70 14.89
N LYS A 102 2.83 10.13 15.29
CA LYS A 102 2.58 11.11 16.36
C LYS A 102 2.67 10.57 17.78
N GLY A 103 2.88 9.26 18.00
CA GLY A 103 2.88 8.73 19.36
C GLY A 103 1.56 8.11 19.82
N GLN A 104 0.46 8.31 19.08
CA GLN A 104 -0.91 8.09 19.59
C GLN A 104 -1.36 6.62 19.51
N ILE A 105 -0.85 5.89 18.52
CA ILE A 105 -1.08 4.46 18.34
C ILE A 105 0.26 3.76 18.44
N ASP A 106 0.29 2.63 19.12
CA ASP A 106 1.44 1.74 19.16
C ASP A 106 1.24 0.57 18.20
N LEU A 107 2.29 0.18 17.48
CA LEU A 107 2.26 -0.94 16.55
C LEU A 107 2.44 -2.30 17.25
N GLY A 108 2.72 -2.30 18.55
CA GLY A 108 2.99 -3.49 19.35
C GLY A 108 4.30 -4.17 18.95
N LEU A 109 5.28 -3.37 18.51
CA LEU A 109 6.61 -3.81 18.09
C LEU A 109 7.58 -3.90 19.26
#